data_AF-A0AAJ4T650-F1
#
_entry.id   AF-A0AAJ4T650-F1
#
_cell.length_a   1.000
_cell.length_b   1.000
_cell.length_c   1.000
_cell.angle_alpha   90.00
_cell.angle_beta   90.00
_cell.angle_gamma   90.00
#
_symmetry.space_group_name_H-M   'P 1'
#
loop_
_entity.id
_entity.type
_entity.pdbx_description
1 polymer ?
#
loop_
_entity_poly.entity_id
_entity_poly.type
_entity_poly.pdbx_seq_one_letter_code
_entity_poly.pdbx_strand_id
1 'polypeptide(L)'
;MSIYRSMARISLKSALAELSSNDDQRLKYAALELRMTIESVTYDRALAYKDEFPPQEYATWQPKKIMLVLLELDPTADIDSTLSFGSEPELGERPVTMTSMGSESVFNLRTIKIHYDALGSFLHVSSMKHMGSPIDYVKMRKRCEVIATALGEVLASPVFNITLGNFARFDCGVCKKPIRKRMPGKIDTLDCNCFDCKASYTLTRLSDGRVQIEPHEEEIHCANKQCGHIAFVQRREIEKDSHWKCQKCNGLNVFRLSLFHIPCTSGTP
;
A
#
# COMPACT_ATOMS: atom_id res chain seq x y z
N MET A 1 14.56 2.07 16.17
CA MET A 1 13.53 1.02 16.34
C MET A 1 12.18 1.72 16.33
N SER A 2 11.21 1.24 15.55
CA SER A 2 9.88 1.90 15.48
C SER A 2 9.11 1.69 16.79
N ILE A 3 8.13 2.56 17.04
CA ILE A 3 7.20 2.41 18.17
C ILE A 3 6.43 1.09 18.03
N TYR A 4 5.97 0.76 16.82
CA TYR A 4 5.20 -0.46 16.56
C TYR A 4 5.99 -1.75 16.82
N ARG A 5 7.27 -1.85 16.42
CA ARG A 5 8.08 -3.04 16.72
C ARG A 5 8.30 -3.22 18.22
N SER A 6 8.42 -2.12 18.95
CA SER A 6 8.54 -2.15 20.41
C SER A 6 7.23 -2.64 21.06
N MET A 7 6.08 -2.13 20.59
CA MET A 7 4.76 -2.59 21.02
C MET A 7 4.54 -4.08 20.71
N ALA A 8 4.93 -4.54 19.51
CA ALA A 8 4.86 -5.94 19.13
C ALA A 8 5.64 -6.84 20.10
N ARG A 9 6.84 -6.43 20.51
CA ARG A 9 7.65 -7.19 21.48
C ARG A 9 7.01 -7.24 22.87
N ILE A 10 6.41 -6.13 23.31
CA ILE A 10 5.72 -6.06 24.61
C ILE A 10 4.48 -6.96 24.61
N SER A 11 3.66 -6.89 23.56
CA SER A 11 2.47 -7.74 23.43
C SER A 11 2.83 -9.20 23.27
N LEU A 12 3.84 -9.56 22.47
CA LEU A 12 4.28 -10.95 22.36
C LEU A 12 4.77 -11.50 23.71
N LYS A 13 5.55 -10.71 24.46
CA LYS A 13 6.00 -11.09 25.80
C LYS A 13 4.81 -11.32 26.74
N SER A 14 3.80 -10.47 26.68
CA SER A 14 2.58 -10.59 27.48
C SER A 14 1.82 -11.86 27.08
N ALA A 15 1.60 -12.11 25.78
CA ALA A 15 0.98 -13.33 25.29
C ALA A 15 1.70 -14.61 25.77
N LEU A 16 3.04 -14.62 25.75
CA LEU A 16 3.83 -15.73 26.25
C LEU A 16 3.64 -15.94 27.75
N ALA A 17 3.59 -14.87 28.55
CA ALA A 17 3.31 -14.97 29.99
C ALA A 17 1.92 -15.55 30.26
N GLU A 18 0.90 -15.15 29.49
CA GLU A 18 -0.44 -15.72 29.55
C GLU A 18 -0.44 -17.23 29.23
N LEU A 19 0.28 -17.63 28.17
CA LEU A 19 0.41 -19.04 27.79
C LEU A 19 1.12 -19.85 28.89
N SER A 20 2.18 -19.32 29.48
CA SER A 20 2.95 -20.00 30.54
C SER A 20 2.21 -20.11 31.88
N SER A 21 1.12 -19.36 32.09
CA SER A 21 0.34 -19.42 33.33
C SER A 21 -0.35 -20.76 33.57
N ASN A 22 -0.50 -21.59 32.53
CA ASN A 22 -1.28 -22.84 32.52
C ASN A 22 -2.75 -22.66 32.98
N ASP A 23 -3.26 -21.43 33.00
CA ASP A 23 -4.67 -21.13 33.25
C ASP A 23 -5.42 -20.99 31.92
N ASP A 24 -6.32 -21.92 31.66
CA ASP A 24 -7.10 -21.96 30.42
C ASP A 24 -8.04 -20.76 30.27
N GLN A 25 -8.52 -20.16 31.37
CA GLN A 25 -9.35 -18.96 31.31
C GLN A 25 -8.58 -17.73 30.83
N ARG A 26 -7.25 -17.78 30.95
CA ARG A 26 -6.36 -16.69 30.53
C ARG A 26 -5.95 -16.76 29.08
N LEU A 27 -6.22 -17.87 28.39
CA LEU A 27 -5.90 -18.02 26.97
C LEU A 27 -6.54 -16.91 26.10
N LYS A 28 -7.70 -16.37 26.49
CA LYS A 28 -8.33 -15.22 25.79
C LYS A 28 -7.44 -13.97 25.80
N TYR A 29 -6.69 -13.73 26.87
CA TYR A 29 -5.74 -12.63 26.96
C TYR A 29 -4.52 -12.90 26.10
N ALA A 30 -4.03 -14.15 26.06
CA ALA A 30 -2.99 -14.54 25.11
C ALA A 30 -3.43 -14.26 23.66
N ALA A 31 -4.66 -14.64 23.29
CA ALA A 31 -5.19 -14.40 21.95
C ALA A 31 -5.32 -12.91 21.61
N LEU A 32 -5.73 -12.09 22.58
CA LEU A 32 -5.80 -10.64 22.45
C LEU A 32 -4.42 -10.03 22.17
N GLU A 33 -3.44 -10.37 23.00
CA GLU A 33 -2.06 -9.86 22.86
C GLU A 33 -1.40 -10.33 21.55
N LEU A 34 -1.69 -11.55 21.09
CA LEU A 34 -1.22 -12.02 19.78
C LEU A 34 -1.84 -11.22 18.63
N ARG A 35 -3.10 -10.78 18.73
CA ARG A 35 -3.69 -9.87 17.72
C ARG A 35 -2.99 -8.52 17.71
N MET A 36 -2.77 -7.93 18.89
CA MET A 36 -2.03 -6.67 19.02
C MET A 36 -0.61 -6.79 18.43
N THR A 37 0.03 -7.94 18.61
CA THR A 37 1.33 -8.24 18.03
C THR A 37 1.26 -8.29 16.49
N ILE A 38 0.28 -9.00 15.91
CA ILE A 38 0.07 -9.07 14.44
C ILE A 38 -0.17 -7.67 13.85
N GLU A 39 -1.02 -6.87 14.49
CA GLU A 39 -1.29 -5.49 14.07
C GLU A 39 0.00 -4.66 14.10
N SER A 40 0.72 -4.72 15.22
CA SER A 40 1.96 -3.98 15.41
C SER A 40 3.04 -4.35 14.39
N VAL A 41 3.27 -5.64 14.10
CA VAL A 41 4.27 -6.02 13.07
C VAL A 41 3.83 -5.60 11.66
N THR A 42 2.52 -5.61 11.39
CA THR A 42 2.00 -5.15 10.10
C THR A 42 2.18 -3.64 9.93
N TYR A 43 1.94 -2.86 10.99
CA TYR A 43 2.11 -1.41 10.96
C TYR A 43 3.58 -1.00 10.93
N ASP A 44 4.44 -1.72 11.68
CA ASP A 44 5.89 -1.56 11.62
C ASP A 44 6.40 -1.67 10.18
N ARG A 45 5.90 -2.68 9.45
CA ARG A 45 6.24 -2.87 8.05
C ARG A 45 5.65 -1.81 7.14
N ALA A 46 4.39 -1.42 7.34
CA ALA A 46 3.76 -0.35 6.55
C ALA A 46 4.49 1.00 6.69
N LEU A 47 5.05 1.29 7.86
CA LEU A 47 5.84 2.50 8.10
C LEU A 47 7.08 2.59 7.21
N ALA A 48 7.63 1.45 6.76
CA ALA A 48 8.74 1.41 5.80
C ALA A 48 8.34 1.95 4.42
N TYR A 49 7.05 1.89 4.08
CA TYR A 49 6.47 2.36 2.82
C TYR A 49 5.80 3.74 2.96
N LYS A 50 6.02 4.46 4.06
CA LYS A 50 5.21 5.63 4.43
C LYS A 50 5.08 6.72 3.36
N ASP A 51 6.13 6.92 2.55
CA ASP A 51 6.17 7.95 1.50
C ASP A 51 5.45 7.51 0.22
N GLU A 52 5.06 6.24 0.12
CA GLU A 52 4.33 5.62 -0.99
C GLU A 52 2.92 5.18 -0.57
N PHE A 53 2.64 5.15 0.73
CA PHE A 53 1.39 4.64 1.28
C PHE A 53 0.29 5.70 1.19
N PRO A 54 -0.86 5.41 0.55
CA PRO A 54 -1.92 6.39 0.41
C PRO A 54 -2.45 6.85 1.79
N PRO A 55 -2.51 8.18 2.07
CA PRO A 55 -2.88 8.68 3.39
C PRO A 55 -4.24 8.17 3.91
N GLN A 56 -5.20 8.00 3.01
CA GLN A 56 -6.54 7.49 3.30
C GLN A 56 -6.54 6.03 3.79
N GLU A 57 -5.56 5.22 3.40
CA GLU A 57 -5.47 3.82 3.81
C GLU A 57 -4.95 3.68 5.25
N TYR A 58 -4.25 4.70 5.80
CA TYR A 58 -3.89 4.71 7.23
C TYR A 58 -5.13 4.76 8.14
N ALA A 59 -6.27 5.23 7.62
CA ALA A 59 -7.52 5.23 8.39
C ALA A 59 -8.11 3.81 8.53
N THR A 60 -7.61 2.82 7.78
CA THR A 60 -8.09 1.44 7.81
C THR A 60 -7.11 0.52 8.53
N TRP A 61 -7.44 0.18 9.78
CA TRP A 61 -6.53 -0.46 10.75
C TRP A 61 -6.38 -1.99 10.58
N GLN A 62 -6.91 -2.61 9.52
CA GLN A 62 -6.94 -4.08 9.41
C GLN A 62 -5.66 -4.65 8.76
N PRO A 63 -4.93 -5.58 9.41
CA PRO A 63 -3.67 -6.13 8.89
C PRO A 63 -3.75 -6.68 7.48
N LYS A 64 -4.84 -7.40 7.16
CA LYS A 64 -5.08 -7.96 5.82
C LYS A 64 -5.14 -6.87 4.74
N LYS A 65 -5.85 -5.77 5.02
CA LYS A 65 -6.02 -4.67 4.04
C LYS A 65 -4.70 -3.94 3.83
N ILE A 66 -3.99 -3.64 4.91
CA ILE A 66 -2.68 -3.00 4.84
C ILE A 66 -1.71 -3.86 4.04
N MET A 67 -1.63 -5.17 4.30
CA MET A 67 -0.74 -6.04 3.55
C MET A 67 -1.10 -6.11 2.05
N LEU A 68 -2.38 -6.04 1.69
CA LEU A 68 -2.80 -5.96 0.28
C LEU A 68 -2.33 -4.65 -0.38
N VAL A 69 -2.48 -3.51 0.30
CA VAL A 69 -1.95 -2.22 -0.19
C VAL A 69 -0.44 -2.29 -0.36
N LEU A 70 0.29 -2.91 0.59
CA LEU A 70 1.73 -3.10 0.45
C LEU A 70 2.10 -3.95 -0.76
N LEU A 71 1.33 -4.99 -1.07
CA LEU A 71 1.54 -5.85 -2.24
C LEU A 71 1.22 -5.14 -3.57
N GLU A 72 0.29 -4.18 -3.56
CA GLU A 72 0.05 -3.30 -4.72
C GLU A 72 1.22 -2.34 -4.97
N LEU A 73 1.86 -1.86 -3.90
CA LEU A 73 3.05 -1.00 -4.00
C LEU A 73 4.30 -1.81 -4.39
N ASP A 74 4.47 -2.98 -3.79
CA ASP A 74 5.62 -3.84 -3.94
C ASP A 74 5.19 -5.32 -3.90
N PRO A 75 5.18 -6.03 -5.04
CA PRO A 75 4.75 -7.43 -5.12
C PRO A 75 5.59 -8.41 -4.29
N THR A 76 6.77 -7.99 -3.82
CA THR A 76 7.68 -8.83 -3.02
C THR A 76 7.56 -8.58 -1.52
N ALA A 77 6.67 -7.68 -1.13
CA ALA A 77 6.67 -7.15 0.22
C ALA A 77 6.31 -8.23 1.26
N ASP A 78 5.48 -9.24 0.94
CA ASP A 78 5.12 -10.30 1.91
C ASP A 78 6.08 -11.51 1.93
N ILE A 79 7.28 -11.38 1.35
CA ILE A 79 8.24 -12.47 1.19
C ILE A 79 9.45 -12.24 2.10
N ASP A 80 9.99 -13.33 2.65
CA ASP A 80 11.26 -13.31 3.39
C ASP A 80 12.42 -12.81 2.52
N SER A 81 13.39 -12.13 3.14
CA SER A 81 14.50 -11.51 2.42
C SER A 81 15.84 -11.73 3.12
N THR A 82 16.94 -11.61 2.38
CA THR A 82 18.31 -11.64 2.93
C THR A 82 19.06 -10.42 2.44
N LEU A 83 19.73 -9.72 3.33
CA LEU A 83 20.61 -8.61 2.98
C LEU A 83 22.05 -9.07 3.04
N SER A 84 22.80 -8.82 1.97
CA SER A 84 24.23 -9.07 1.89
C SER A 84 24.91 -7.91 1.15
N PHE A 85 26.17 -7.63 1.47
CA PHE A 85 26.99 -6.63 0.79
C PHE A 85 28.33 -7.24 0.36
N GLY A 86 28.97 -6.65 -0.64
CA GLY A 86 30.31 -7.03 -1.06
C GLY A 86 31.01 -5.84 -1.71
N SER A 87 32.33 -5.81 -1.64
CA SER A 87 33.12 -4.77 -2.30
C SER A 87 33.22 -5.06 -3.79
N GLU A 88 32.87 -4.08 -4.61
CA GLU A 88 33.09 -4.15 -6.06
C GLU A 88 34.61 -4.16 -6.31
N PRO A 89 35.14 -5.13 -7.09
CA PRO A 89 36.55 -5.14 -7.45
C PRO A 89 36.89 -3.98 -8.41
N GLU A 90 35.99 -3.68 -9.34
CA GLU A 90 36.00 -2.52 -10.22
C GLU A 90 34.58 -1.93 -10.33
N LEU A 91 34.47 -0.66 -10.74
CA LEU A 91 33.18 0.05 -10.79
C LEU A 91 32.18 -0.69 -11.69
N GLY A 92 31.07 -1.14 -11.11
CA GLY A 92 30.02 -1.86 -11.83
C GLY A 92 30.24 -3.38 -11.96
N GLU A 93 31.35 -3.91 -11.45
CA GLU A 93 31.56 -5.36 -11.36
C GLU A 93 30.96 -5.94 -10.09
N ARG A 94 30.35 -7.12 -10.22
CA ARG A 94 29.75 -7.80 -9.07
C ARG A 94 30.84 -8.32 -8.11
N PRO A 95 30.68 -8.16 -6.79
CA PRO A 95 31.59 -8.74 -5.82
C PRO A 95 31.68 -10.26 -5.95
N VAL A 96 32.89 -10.81 -5.88
CA VAL A 96 33.13 -12.26 -5.88
C VAL A 96 32.63 -12.91 -4.59
N THR A 97 32.69 -12.18 -3.47
CA THR A 97 32.22 -12.65 -2.17
C THR A 97 31.23 -11.65 -1.59
N MET A 98 30.09 -12.16 -1.16
CA MET A 98 29.05 -11.40 -0.48
C MET A 98 29.06 -11.74 1.01
N THR A 99 29.18 -10.73 1.87
CA THR A 99 29.04 -10.82 3.32
C THR A 99 27.57 -10.66 3.71
N SER A 100 26.99 -11.67 4.35
CA SER A 100 25.60 -11.62 4.83
C SER A 100 25.47 -10.70 6.04
N MET A 101 24.47 -9.82 6.03
CA MET A 101 24.03 -9.01 7.16
C MET A 101 22.90 -9.67 7.94
N GLY A 102 22.30 -10.72 7.37
CA GLY A 102 21.21 -11.49 7.97
C GLY A 102 19.97 -11.56 7.10
N SER A 103 18.96 -12.24 7.64
CA SER A 103 17.69 -12.48 6.95
C SER A 103 16.51 -11.90 7.73
N GLU A 104 15.50 -11.46 7.00
CA GLU A 104 14.21 -11.04 7.49
C GLU A 104 13.19 -12.15 7.28
N SER A 105 12.44 -12.47 8.34
CA SER A 105 11.23 -13.29 8.26
C SER A 105 10.01 -12.37 8.28
N VAL A 106 9.08 -12.57 7.34
CA VAL A 106 7.90 -11.71 7.19
C VAL A 106 6.63 -12.44 7.62
N PHE A 107 5.80 -11.77 8.42
CA PHE A 107 4.46 -12.26 8.73
C PHE A 107 3.53 -12.06 7.52
N ASN A 108 3.62 -12.99 6.57
CA ASN A 108 3.03 -12.85 5.23
C ASN A 108 1.49 -12.84 5.21
N LEU A 109 0.92 -12.49 4.05
CA LEU A 109 -0.52 -12.33 3.88
C LEU A 109 -1.28 -13.65 4.15
N ARG A 110 -0.71 -14.79 3.76
CA ARG A 110 -1.32 -16.12 4.00
C ARG A 110 -1.42 -16.39 5.50
N THR A 111 -0.34 -16.15 6.24
CA THR A 111 -0.27 -16.31 7.70
C THR A 111 -1.25 -15.36 8.39
N ILE A 112 -1.32 -14.09 7.97
CA ILE A 112 -2.33 -13.13 8.48
C ILE A 112 -3.74 -13.68 8.30
N LYS A 113 -4.12 -14.12 7.10
CA LYS A 113 -5.47 -14.65 6.82
C LYS A 113 -5.82 -15.86 7.68
N ILE A 114 -4.88 -16.78 7.89
CA ILE A 114 -5.10 -18.01 8.65
C ILE A 114 -5.22 -17.72 10.15
N HIS A 115 -4.39 -16.84 10.68
CA HIS A 115 -4.21 -16.70 12.12
C HIS A 115 -5.02 -15.54 12.71
N TYR A 116 -5.14 -14.42 12.02
CA TYR A 116 -5.84 -13.23 12.56
C TYR A 116 -7.33 -13.50 12.79
N ASP A 117 -8.04 -14.05 11.80
CA ASP A 117 -9.46 -14.38 11.92
C ASP A 117 -9.70 -15.50 12.96
N ALA A 118 -8.78 -16.45 13.04
CA ALA A 118 -8.83 -17.53 14.03
C ALA A 118 -8.73 -16.99 15.47
N LEU A 119 -7.84 -16.03 15.72
CA LEU A 119 -7.75 -15.38 17.05
C LEU A 119 -9.02 -14.60 17.39
N GLY A 120 -9.64 -13.96 16.41
CA GLY A 120 -10.92 -13.27 16.59
C GLY A 120 -12.00 -14.20 17.15
N SER A 121 -12.08 -15.43 16.63
CA SER A 121 -13.07 -16.41 17.10
C SER A 121 -12.98 -16.74 18.58
N PHE A 122 -11.79 -16.66 19.18
CA PHE A 122 -11.59 -16.92 20.61
C PHE A 122 -11.95 -15.75 21.52
N LEU A 123 -12.10 -14.55 20.95
CA LEU A 123 -12.41 -13.33 21.70
C LEU A 123 -13.92 -13.02 21.70
N HIS A 124 -14.67 -13.63 20.80
CA HIS A 124 -16.11 -13.44 20.70
C HIS A 124 -16.86 -14.41 21.62
N VAL A 125 -17.99 -13.94 22.15
CA VAL A 125 -18.95 -14.83 22.81
C VAL A 125 -19.46 -15.84 21.78
N SER A 126 -19.56 -17.11 22.19
CA SER A 126 -20.07 -18.20 21.34
C SER A 126 -21.39 -17.80 20.67
N SER A 127 -21.48 -18.03 19.36
CA SER A 127 -22.70 -17.73 18.62
C SER A 127 -23.85 -18.64 19.08
N MET A 128 -25.10 -18.21 18.84
CA MET A 128 -26.29 -19.00 19.20
C MET A 128 -26.27 -20.43 18.64
N LYS A 129 -25.60 -20.64 17.49
CA LYS A 129 -25.42 -21.97 16.87
C LYS A 129 -24.52 -22.92 17.68
N HIS A 130 -23.67 -22.37 18.54
CA HIS A 130 -22.72 -23.11 19.39
C HIS A 130 -23.06 -23.00 20.88
N MET A 131 -24.30 -22.63 21.20
CA MET A 131 -24.79 -22.56 22.58
C MET A 131 -24.65 -23.93 23.25
N GLY A 132 -23.90 -24.00 24.35
CA GLY A 132 -23.64 -25.25 25.09
C GLY A 132 -22.48 -26.11 24.59
N SER A 133 -21.76 -25.70 23.53
CA SER A 133 -20.53 -26.40 23.12
C SER A 133 -19.37 -26.03 24.07
N PRO A 134 -18.63 -27.02 24.62
CA PRO A 134 -17.47 -26.73 25.46
C PRO A 134 -16.37 -26.05 24.66
N ILE A 135 -15.68 -25.10 25.28
CA ILE A 135 -14.51 -24.45 24.67
C ILE A 135 -13.35 -25.45 24.66
N ASP A 136 -12.78 -25.68 23.47
CA ASP A 136 -11.60 -26.52 23.30
C ASP A 136 -10.32 -25.70 23.59
N TYR A 137 -9.96 -25.65 24.87
CA TYR A 137 -8.77 -24.94 25.34
C TYR A 137 -7.45 -25.54 24.82
N VAL A 138 -7.40 -26.85 24.58
CA VAL A 138 -6.22 -27.53 24.03
C VAL A 138 -5.93 -27.02 22.62
N LYS A 139 -6.97 -26.96 21.77
CA LYS A 139 -6.85 -26.40 20.41
C LYS A 139 -6.50 -24.91 20.44
N MET A 140 -7.12 -24.15 21.34
CA MET A 140 -6.84 -22.72 21.50
C MET A 140 -5.38 -22.46 21.88
N ARG A 141 -4.87 -23.17 22.89
CA ARG A 141 -3.47 -23.09 23.34
C ARG A 141 -2.49 -23.42 22.21
N LYS A 142 -2.66 -24.59 21.57
CA LYS A 142 -1.82 -25.01 20.44
C LYS A 142 -1.81 -23.98 19.32
N ARG A 143 -2.95 -23.36 19.02
CA ARG A 143 -3.04 -22.31 18.00
C ARG A 143 -2.28 -21.05 18.40
N CYS A 144 -2.41 -20.62 19.66
CA CYS A 144 -1.70 -19.46 20.18
C CYS A 144 -0.18 -19.69 20.19
N GLU A 145 0.28 -20.87 20.57
CA GLU A 145 1.70 -21.25 20.54
C GLU A 145 2.28 -21.18 19.12
N VAL A 146 1.60 -21.75 18.12
CA VAL A 146 2.03 -21.67 16.71
C VAL A 146 2.17 -20.22 16.24
N ILE A 147 1.23 -19.36 16.62
CA ILE A 147 1.26 -17.94 16.25
C ILE A 147 2.39 -17.22 16.98
N ALA A 148 2.57 -17.48 18.27
CA ALA A 148 3.63 -16.88 19.08
C ALA A 148 5.02 -17.25 18.54
N THR A 149 5.24 -18.50 18.12
CA THR A 149 6.48 -18.95 17.48
C THR A 149 6.74 -18.17 16.18
N ALA A 150 5.77 -18.12 15.27
CA ALA A 150 5.92 -17.40 14.01
C ALA A 150 6.20 -15.89 14.20
N LEU A 151 5.51 -15.25 15.16
CA LEU A 151 5.77 -13.85 15.50
C LEU A 151 7.13 -13.66 16.18
N GLY A 152 7.57 -14.64 16.97
CA GLY A 152 8.90 -14.67 17.57
C GLY A 152 10.01 -14.65 16.51
N GLU A 153 9.88 -15.49 15.48
CA GLU A 153 10.81 -15.54 14.34
C GLU A 153 10.91 -14.17 13.62
N VAL A 154 9.76 -13.56 13.32
CA VAL A 154 9.67 -12.22 12.70
C VAL A 154 10.32 -11.13 13.56
N LEU A 155 10.12 -11.17 14.88
CA LEU A 155 10.67 -10.17 15.80
C LEU A 155 12.15 -10.39 16.15
N ALA A 156 12.64 -11.62 15.96
CA ALA A 156 14.03 -12.03 16.12
C ALA A 156 14.90 -11.75 14.88
N SER A 157 14.30 -11.41 13.73
CA SER A 157 15.06 -11.10 12.52
C SER A 157 16.11 -10.00 12.76
N PRO A 158 17.40 -10.24 12.43
CA PRO A 158 18.48 -9.26 12.61
C PRO A 158 18.37 -8.06 11.67
N VAL A 159 17.78 -8.26 10.49
CA VAL A 159 17.40 -7.22 9.54
C VAL A 159 15.89 -7.25 9.38
N PHE A 160 15.27 -6.08 9.21
CA PHE A 160 13.81 -5.95 9.06
C PHE A 160 13.44 -4.65 8.37
N ASN A 161 12.33 -4.65 7.65
CA ASN A 161 11.71 -3.51 6.99
C ASN A 161 12.66 -2.74 6.05
N ILE A 162 13.58 -3.45 5.40
CA ILE A 162 14.54 -2.86 4.46
C ILE A 162 13.90 -2.82 3.08
N THR A 163 13.49 -1.63 2.65
CA THR A 163 12.85 -1.45 1.35
C THR A 163 13.82 -0.79 0.37
N LEU A 164 14.41 -1.59 -0.53
CA LEU A 164 15.21 -1.09 -1.65
C LEU A 164 14.34 -1.01 -2.90
N GLY A 165 14.58 -0.03 -3.76
CA GLY A 165 13.79 0.11 -4.99
C GLY A 165 14.22 1.28 -5.85
N ASN A 166 13.72 1.29 -7.08
CA ASN A 166 13.82 2.43 -7.98
C ASN A 166 12.59 3.31 -7.79
N PHE A 167 12.77 4.63 -7.78
CA PHE A 167 11.69 5.58 -7.51
C PHE A 167 11.68 6.71 -8.53
N ALA A 168 10.48 7.04 -9.03
CA ALA A 168 10.21 8.32 -9.66
C ALA A 168 9.91 9.35 -8.58
N ARG A 169 10.51 10.54 -8.70
CA ARG A 169 10.28 11.70 -7.82
C ARG A 169 10.04 12.94 -8.67
N PHE A 170 8.92 13.60 -8.47
CA PHE A 170 8.54 14.82 -9.19
C PHE A 170 7.48 15.61 -8.42
N ASP A 171 7.31 16.88 -8.74
CA ASP A 171 6.24 17.69 -8.15
C ASP A 171 4.97 17.59 -8.99
N CYS A 172 3.82 17.47 -8.32
CA CYS A 172 2.52 17.47 -8.98
C CYS A 172 2.34 18.74 -9.82
N GLY A 173 2.03 18.60 -11.11
CA GLY A 173 1.76 19.72 -12.02
C GLY A 173 0.68 20.69 -11.53
N VAL A 174 -0.33 20.17 -10.81
CA VAL A 174 -1.50 20.92 -10.32
C VAL A 174 -1.25 21.56 -8.95
N CYS A 175 -0.97 20.75 -7.91
CA CYS A 175 -0.88 21.24 -6.53
C CYS A 175 0.55 21.47 -6.02
N LYS A 176 1.57 21.18 -6.84
CA LYS A 176 3.01 21.35 -6.53
C LYS A 176 3.54 20.54 -5.35
N LYS A 177 2.75 19.63 -4.78
CA LYS A 177 3.22 18.71 -3.74
C LYS A 177 4.08 17.59 -4.35
N PRO A 178 5.09 17.10 -3.61
CA PRO A 178 5.98 16.06 -4.10
C PRO A 178 5.26 14.73 -4.24
N ILE A 179 5.51 14.04 -5.34
CA ILE A 179 5.06 12.69 -5.63
C ILE A 179 6.28 11.78 -5.63
N ARG A 180 6.21 10.69 -4.86
CA ARG A 180 7.18 9.60 -4.90
C ARG A 180 6.46 8.32 -5.25
N LYS A 181 6.89 7.67 -6.34
CA LYS A 181 6.31 6.41 -6.80
C LYS A 181 7.40 5.39 -7.07
N ARG A 182 7.24 4.18 -6.54
CA ARG A 182 8.11 3.04 -6.84
C ARG A 182 7.92 2.59 -8.28
N MET A 183 9.03 2.34 -8.95
CA MET A 183 9.09 1.81 -10.32
C MET A 183 9.50 0.33 -10.24
N PRO A 184 8.54 -0.60 -10.37
CA PRO A 184 8.84 -2.04 -10.35
C PRO A 184 9.84 -2.40 -11.46
N GLY A 185 10.65 -3.43 -11.23
CA GLY A 185 11.71 -3.81 -12.17
C GLY A 185 11.20 -4.42 -13.49
N LYS A 186 9.99 -4.98 -13.49
CA LYS A 186 9.38 -5.67 -14.66
C LYS A 186 8.30 -4.85 -15.37
N ILE A 187 8.06 -3.62 -14.91
CA ILE A 187 6.99 -2.76 -15.41
C ILE A 187 7.62 -1.46 -15.88
N ASP A 188 7.59 -1.23 -17.18
CA ASP A 188 8.16 -0.03 -17.79
C ASP A 188 7.19 1.14 -17.75
N THR A 189 5.89 0.88 -17.83
CA THR A 189 4.85 1.92 -17.81
C THR A 189 3.84 1.64 -16.70
N LEU A 190 3.55 2.65 -15.88
CA LEU A 190 2.54 2.56 -14.82
C LEU A 190 1.87 3.90 -14.55
N ASP A 191 0.62 3.84 -14.11
CA ASP A 191 -0.13 5.03 -13.70
C ASP A 191 0.11 5.37 -12.24
N CYS A 192 0.09 6.67 -11.93
CA CYS A 192 0.11 7.16 -10.57
C CYS A 192 -0.76 8.40 -10.38
N ASN A 193 -1.24 8.59 -9.16
CA ASN A 193 -2.10 9.71 -8.82
C ASN A 193 -1.45 10.50 -7.67
N CYS A 194 -1.55 11.83 -7.73
CA CYS A 194 -1.23 12.68 -6.60
C CYS A 194 -2.14 12.33 -5.41
N PHE A 195 -1.59 12.10 -4.22
CA PHE A 195 -2.40 11.76 -3.06
C PHE A 195 -3.34 12.89 -2.62
N ASP A 196 -2.92 14.14 -2.84
CA ASP A 196 -3.64 15.34 -2.40
C ASP A 196 -4.73 15.79 -3.37
N CYS A 197 -4.38 16.09 -4.63
CA CYS A 197 -5.34 16.61 -5.60
C CYS A 197 -5.90 15.55 -6.55
N LYS A 198 -5.42 14.30 -6.49
CA LYS A 198 -5.82 13.19 -7.37
C LYS A 198 -5.53 13.40 -8.87
N ALA A 199 -4.73 14.40 -9.25
CA ALA A 199 -4.19 14.51 -10.60
C ALA A 199 -3.44 13.23 -10.98
N SER A 200 -3.61 12.74 -12.21
CA SER A 200 -3.08 11.45 -12.65
C SER A 200 -2.01 11.61 -13.74
N TYR A 201 -1.07 10.68 -13.74
CA TYR A 201 0.12 10.68 -14.59
C TYR A 201 0.45 9.27 -15.05
N THR A 202 0.93 9.13 -16.29
CA THR A 202 1.64 7.95 -16.78
C THR A 202 3.13 8.12 -16.52
N LEU A 203 3.76 7.13 -15.91
CA LEU A 203 5.21 7.08 -15.73
C LEU A 203 5.79 6.01 -16.65
N THR A 204 6.77 6.38 -17.48
CA THR A 204 7.45 5.46 -18.40
C THR A 204 8.95 5.46 -18.16
N ARG A 205 9.52 4.28 -17.87
CA ARG A 205 10.96 4.08 -17.76
C ARG A 205 11.60 4.15 -19.15
N LEU A 206 12.59 5.01 -19.30
CA LEU A 206 13.39 5.14 -20.51
C LEU A 206 14.62 4.21 -20.44
N SER A 207 15.23 3.95 -21.61
CA SER A 207 16.39 3.07 -21.75
C SER A 207 17.63 3.56 -20.98
N ASP A 208 17.72 4.86 -20.70
CA ASP A 208 18.79 5.49 -19.92
C ASP A 208 18.53 5.49 -18.39
N GLY A 209 17.44 4.85 -17.95
CA GLY A 209 17.05 4.77 -16.54
C GLY A 209 16.28 5.99 -16.02
N ARG A 210 16.10 7.05 -16.82
CA ARG A 210 15.21 8.16 -16.46
C ARG A 210 13.74 7.72 -16.55
N VAL A 211 12.87 8.48 -15.88
CA VAL A 211 11.43 8.28 -15.93
C VAL A 211 10.80 9.47 -16.63
N GLN A 212 10.15 9.21 -17.76
CA GLN A 212 9.27 10.17 -18.41
C GLN A 212 7.95 10.23 -17.65
N ILE A 213 7.43 11.44 -17.47
CA ILE A 213 6.19 11.72 -16.75
C ILE A 213 5.24 12.40 -17.73
N GLU A 214 4.09 11.79 -17.98
CA GLU A 214 3.06 12.33 -18.85
C GLU A 214 1.79 12.59 -18.03
N PRO A 215 1.36 13.86 -17.86
CA PRO A 215 0.11 14.17 -17.17
C PRO A 215 -1.08 13.71 -18.01
N HIS A 216 -2.13 13.20 -17.35
CA HIS A 216 -3.41 12.89 -18.01
C HIS A 216 -4.24 14.16 -18.20
N GLU A 217 -3.78 15.04 -19.08
CA GLU A 217 -4.42 16.30 -19.42
C GLU A 217 -4.92 16.27 -20.87
N GLU A 218 -6.04 16.92 -21.12
CA GLU A 218 -6.56 17.16 -22.47
C GLU A 218 -6.44 18.64 -22.80
N GLU A 219 -6.10 18.91 -24.05
CA GLU A 219 -6.08 20.26 -24.59
C GLU A 219 -7.51 20.68 -24.96
N ILE A 220 -8.01 21.74 -24.31
CA ILE A 220 -9.39 22.20 -24.49
C ILE A 220 -9.40 23.68 -24.81
N HIS A 221 -9.97 24.00 -25.96
CA HIS A 221 -10.21 25.39 -26.37
C HIS A 221 -11.33 26.02 -25.54
N CYS A 222 -11.18 27.30 -25.21
CA CYS A 222 -12.26 28.09 -24.65
C CYS A 222 -13.45 28.09 -25.62
N ALA A 223 -14.64 27.78 -25.11
CA ALA A 223 -15.88 27.74 -25.89
C ALA A 223 -16.24 29.10 -26.50
N ASN A 224 -15.74 30.20 -25.93
CA ASN A 224 -15.77 31.49 -26.60
C ASN A 224 -14.79 31.47 -27.78
N LYS A 225 -15.33 31.26 -28.99
CA LYS A 225 -14.60 31.23 -30.26
C LYS A 225 -13.72 32.46 -30.50
N GLN A 226 -14.05 33.61 -29.92
CA GLN A 226 -13.26 34.85 -30.06
C GLN A 226 -12.06 34.91 -29.12
N CYS A 227 -12.04 34.11 -28.04
CA CYS A 227 -10.96 34.13 -27.06
C CYS A 227 -9.68 33.45 -27.58
N GLY A 228 -9.86 32.30 -28.25
CA GLY A 228 -8.78 31.45 -28.76
C GLY A 228 -7.84 30.88 -27.69
N HIS A 229 -8.18 31.00 -26.40
CA HIS A 229 -7.35 30.49 -25.31
C HIS A 229 -7.49 28.97 -25.22
N ILE A 230 -6.37 28.31 -24.96
CA ILE A 230 -6.23 26.87 -24.83
C ILE A 230 -5.87 26.58 -23.38
N ALA A 231 -6.59 25.67 -22.74
CA ALA A 231 -6.30 25.20 -21.39
C ALA A 231 -6.03 23.70 -21.40
N PHE A 232 -5.11 23.28 -20.53
CA PHE A 232 -4.87 21.88 -20.23
C PHE A 232 -5.71 21.51 -19.02
N VAL A 233 -6.73 20.68 -19.24
CA VAL A 233 -7.66 20.25 -18.20
C VAL A 233 -7.37 18.80 -17.86
N GLN A 234 -7.24 18.49 -16.58
CA GLN A 234 -7.06 17.11 -16.12
C GLN A 234 -8.23 16.26 -16.58
N ARG A 235 -7.97 15.07 -17.14
CA ARG A 235 -9.01 14.21 -17.73
C ARG A 235 -10.15 13.91 -16.76
N ARG A 236 -9.82 13.75 -15.46
CA ARG A 236 -10.79 13.55 -14.37
C ARG A 236 -11.73 14.74 -14.12
N GLU A 237 -11.36 15.94 -14.56
CA GLU A 237 -12.16 17.17 -14.38
C GLU A 237 -13.12 17.38 -15.56
N ILE A 238 -13.02 16.57 -16.62
CA ILE A 238 -13.90 16.56 -17.77
C ILE A 238 -15.08 15.64 -17.47
N GLU A 239 -15.93 16.09 -16.56
CA GLU A 239 -17.15 15.38 -16.16
C GLU A 239 -18.38 16.16 -16.61
N LYS A 240 -19.53 15.47 -16.67
CA LYS A 240 -20.79 16.14 -16.97
C LYS A 240 -21.03 17.23 -15.93
N ASP A 241 -21.32 18.44 -16.41
CA ASP A 241 -21.66 19.61 -15.62
C ASP A 241 -20.51 20.24 -14.81
N SER A 242 -19.29 19.72 -14.94
CA SER A 242 -18.10 20.39 -14.44
C SER A 242 -17.78 21.64 -15.28
N HIS A 243 -16.99 22.55 -14.72
CA HIS A 243 -16.71 23.83 -15.36
C HIS A 243 -15.31 24.32 -15.01
N TRP A 244 -14.77 25.17 -15.88
CA TRP A 244 -13.53 25.89 -15.63
C TRP A 244 -13.65 27.34 -16.11
N LYS A 245 -13.00 28.24 -15.38
CA LYS A 245 -12.98 29.67 -15.71
C LYS A 245 -11.80 29.98 -16.61
N CYS A 246 -12.06 30.54 -17.78
CA CYS A 246 -11.02 30.96 -18.71
C CYS A 246 -10.18 32.08 -18.10
N GLN A 247 -8.86 31.90 -18.03
CA GLN A 247 -7.95 32.92 -17.49
C GLN A 247 -7.88 34.18 -18.36
N LYS A 248 -8.16 34.06 -19.67
CA LYS A 248 -8.06 35.17 -20.63
C LYS A 248 -9.35 35.99 -20.76
N CYS A 249 -10.50 35.34 -20.98
CA CYS A 249 -11.79 36.04 -21.17
C CYS A 249 -12.67 36.05 -19.92
N ASN A 250 -12.23 35.41 -18.83
CA ASN A 250 -12.99 35.26 -17.58
C ASN A 250 -14.34 34.51 -17.73
N GLY A 251 -14.62 33.98 -18.92
CA GLY A 251 -15.82 33.21 -19.23
C GLY A 251 -15.82 31.85 -18.54
N LEU A 252 -17.02 31.39 -18.17
CA LEU A 252 -17.22 30.07 -17.58
C LEU A 252 -17.44 29.04 -18.70
N ASN A 253 -16.47 28.16 -18.90
CA ASN A 253 -16.64 27.01 -19.79
C ASN A 253 -17.25 25.88 -19.00
N VAL A 254 -18.30 25.26 -19.54
CA VAL A 254 -19.03 24.17 -18.87
C VAL A 254 -19.04 22.95 -19.77
N PHE A 255 -18.67 21.80 -19.22
CA PHE A 255 -18.73 20.53 -19.93
C PHE A 255 -20.17 20.01 -19.91
N ARG A 256 -20.76 19.87 -21.10
CA ARG A 256 -22.13 19.36 -21.27
C ARG A 256 -22.12 18.21 -22.28
N LEU A 257 -22.92 17.20 -21.99
CA LEU A 257 -23.31 16.22 -23.01
C LEU A 257 -24.18 16.93 -24.03
N SER A 258 -23.85 16.76 -25.31
CA SER A 258 -24.59 17.34 -26.42
C SER A 258 -24.85 16.28 -27.49
N LEU A 259 -26.01 16.39 -28.15
CA LEU A 259 -26.41 15.57 -29.27
C LEU A 259 -26.50 16.49 -30.49
N PHE A 260 -25.78 16.17 -31.56
CA PHE A 260 -25.83 16.91 -32.81
C PHE A 260 -26.37 16.01 -33.91
N HIS A 261 -27.32 16.52 -34.69
CA HIS A 261 -27.75 15.91 -35.95
C HIS A 261 -27.00 16.60 -37.09
N ILE A 262 -26.19 15.85 -37.83
CA ILE A 262 -25.55 16.33 -39.05
C ILE A 262 -26.35 15.76 -40.22
N PRO A 263 -27.16 16.57 -40.93
CA PRO A 263 -27.88 16.08 -42.10
C PRO A 263 -26.90 15.73 -43.21
N CYS A 264 -27.14 14.61 -43.90
CA CYS A 264 -26.39 14.27 -45.11
C CYS A 264 -26.70 15.35 -46.16
N THR A 265 -25.68 16.11 -46.60
CA THR A 265 -25.83 16.99 -47.76
C THR A 265 -26.07 16.14 -48.99
N SER A 266 -27.33 15.91 -49.34
CA SER A 266 -27.69 15.44 -50.67
C SER A 266 -27.29 16.54 -51.64
N GLY A 267 -26.14 16.36 -52.30
CA GLY A 267 -25.85 17.07 -53.53
C GLY A 267 -27.02 16.85 -54.47
N THR A 268 -27.67 17.94 -54.87
CA THR A 268 -28.69 17.97 -55.92
C THR A 268 -28.20 18.92 -56.99
N PRO A 269 -28.53 18.64 -58.26
CA PRO A 269 -28.26 17.45 -59.07
C PRO A 269 -27.07 17.67 -60.02
#